data_AF-A0A8J9RV98-F1
#
_entry.id   AF-A0A8J9RV98-F1
#
_cell.length_a   1.000
_cell.length_b   1.000
_cell.length_c   1.000
_cell.angle_alpha   90.00
_cell.angle_beta   90.00
_cell.angle_gamma   90.00
#
_symmetry.space_group_name_H-M   'P 1'
#
loop_
_entity.id
_entity.type
_entity.pdbx_description
1 polymer ?
#
loop_
_entity_poly.entity_id
_entity_poly.type
_entity_poly.pdbx_seq_one_letter_code
_entity_poly.pdbx_strand_id
1 'polypeptide(L)'
;MLGVLLLPLIALGLFQGIIACLLLAPLPVARPVCSVSKATRTPIAWTIIGTVSVVLLVFLLASLYELGELHSHTSREGGELDALHRRHSETSAWLSAVLTSANLLLVFVLQKLASVLSDREQMRVSQGALLKQVQGLHAEYERLRLESDGASKGSKSTGNSELAALRESLQKAEKSKQDMEAQVQQAIKLRRTAESNVEALKSQTKGLENEYDRLLSENDSLKRRLAQLDPSFAASGSKKGM
;
A
#
# COMPACT_ATOMS: atom_id res chain seq x y z
N MET A 1 22.07 -8.75 24.74
CA MET A 1 22.34 -8.44 23.31
C MET A 1 21.13 -7.83 22.61
N LEU A 2 19.90 -8.33 22.81
CA LEU A 2 18.67 -7.76 22.20
C LEU A 2 18.40 -6.27 22.52
N GLY A 3 18.72 -5.80 23.73
CA GLY A 3 18.50 -4.40 24.11
C GLY A 3 19.29 -3.37 23.27
N VAL A 4 20.45 -3.75 22.72
CA VAL A 4 21.29 -2.86 21.89
C VAL A 4 20.76 -2.74 20.45
N LEU A 5 20.06 -3.77 19.97
CA LEU A 5 19.42 -3.81 18.64
C LEU A 5 18.02 -3.16 18.62
N LEU A 6 17.43 -2.93 19.79
CA LEU A 6 16.10 -2.34 19.92
C LEU A 6 16.09 -0.84 19.58
N LEU A 7 17.14 -0.12 19.98
CA LEU A 7 17.33 1.30 19.70
C LEU A 7 17.42 1.63 18.19
N PRO A 8 18.25 0.94 17.38
CA PRO A 8 18.28 1.17 15.93
C PRO A 8 16.97 0.75 15.24
N LEU A 9 16.24 -0.26 15.75
CA LEU A 9 14.94 -0.66 15.21
C LEU A 9 13.86 0.41 15.43
N ILE A 10 13.82 1.02 16.61
CA ILE A 10 12.92 2.14 16.91
C ILE A 10 13.28 3.35 16.04
N ALA A 11 14.56 3.68 15.92
CA ALA A 11 15.00 4.79 15.07
C ALA A 11 14.62 4.58 13.61
N LEU A 12 14.77 3.36 13.09
CA LEU A 12 14.34 2.99 11.74
C LEU A 12 12.82 3.12 11.57
N GLY A 13 12.03 2.62 12.53
CA GLY A 13 10.58 2.71 12.50
C GLY A 13 10.06 4.15 12.56
N LEU A 14 10.67 5.00 13.39
CA LEU A 14 10.36 6.43 13.45
C LEU A 14 10.70 7.13 12.13
N PHE A 15 11.87 6.85 11.56
CA PHE A 15 12.27 7.40 10.27
C PHE A 15 11.30 6.99 9.15
N GLN A 16 10.94 5.70 9.09
CA GLN A 16 9.95 5.20 8.14
C GLN A 16 8.56 5.82 8.38
N GLY A 17 8.16 6.01 9.64
CA GLY A 17 6.89 6.63 10.01
C GLY A 17 6.82 8.10 9.59
N ILE A 18 7.92 8.84 9.74
CA ILE A 18 8.04 10.23 9.26
C ILE A 18 7.90 10.27 7.73
N ILE A 19 8.55 9.36 7.02
CA ILE A 19 8.43 9.26 5.55
C ILE A 19 6.99 8.91 5.14
N ALA A 20 6.34 7.98 5.84
CA ALA A 20 4.94 7.62 5.58
C ALA A 20 3.99 8.80 5.81
N CYS A 21 4.18 9.55 6.90
CA CYS A 21 3.39 10.73 7.21
C CYS A 21 3.63 11.85 6.19
N LEU A 22 4.86 12.05 5.75
CA LEU A 22 5.22 13.00 4.70
C LEU A 22 4.63 12.62 3.34
N LEU A 23 4.51 11.32 3.03
CA LEU A 23 3.83 10.82 1.82
C LEU A 23 2.30 10.96 1.90
N LEU A 24 1.72 10.92 3.10
CA LEU A 24 0.26 11.03 3.31
C LEU A 24 -0.22 12.49 3.37
N ALA A 25 0.70 13.45 3.58
CA ALA A 25 0.41 14.87 3.58
C ALA A 25 -0.04 15.39 2.20
N PRO A 26 -0.88 16.43 2.14
CA PRO A 26 -1.52 16.86 0.91
C PRO A 26 -0.51 17.24 -0.19
N LEU A 27 -0.89 16.87 -1.41
CA LEU A 27 -0.13 16.88 -2.66
C LEU A 27 0.65 18.16 -3.08
N PRO A 28 0.43 19.40 -2.59
CA PRO A 28 1.26 20.52 -3.02
C PRO A 28 2.72 20.49 -2.54
N VAL A 29 3.05 19.77 -1.46
CA VAL A 29 4.41 19.68 -0.90
C VAL A 29 5.22 18.51 -1.50
N ALA A 30 4.59 17.65 -2.30
CA ALA A 30 5.22 16.47 -2.91
C ALA A 30 6.09 16.78 -4.15
N ARG A 31 6.22 18.04 -4.58
CA ARG A 31 7.04 18.40 -5.76
C ARG A 31 8.53 18.00 -5.63
N PRO A 32 9.25 18.24 -4.51
CA PRO A 32 10.60 17.72 -4.31
C PRO A 32 10.62 16.20 -4.08
N VAL A 33 9.61 15.62 -3.42
CA VAL A 33 9.50 14.17 -3.16
C VAL A 33 9.32 13.38 -4.46
N CYS A 34 8.63 13.95 -5.45
CA CYS A 34 8.45 13.31 -6.75
C CYS A 34 9.68 13.41 -7.66
N SER A 35 10.51 14.45 -7.47
CA SER A 35 11.86 14.49 -8.07
C SER A 35 12.76 13.41 -7.47
N VAL A 36 12.67 13.19 -6.16
CA VAL A 36 13.31 12.06 -5.48
C VAL A 36 12.71 10.73 -5.96
N SER A 37 11.39 10.62 -6.19
CA SER A 37 10.75 9.40 -6.71
C SER A 37 11.21 9.04 -8.14
N LYS A 38 11.55 10.05 -8.96
CA LYS A 38 12.18 9.83 -10.27
C LYS A 38 13.61 9.29 -10.12
N ALA A 39 14.34 9.69 -9.08
CA ALA A 39 15.63 9.08 -8.72
C ALA A 39 15.49 7.68 -8.08
N THR A 40 14.36 7.40 -7.40
CA THR A 40 13.97 6.08 -6.90
C THR A 40 13.43 5.15 -8.01
N ARG A 41 13.33 5.63 -9.26
CA ARG A 41 13.00 4.81 -10.44
C ARG A 41 14.25 4.27 -11.15
N THR A 42 15.37 4.17 -10.44
CA THR A 42 16.46 3.29 -10.88
C THR A 42 16.10 1.85 -10.49
N PRO A 43 16.37 0.84 -11.34
CA PRO A 43 16.14 -0.58 -11.00
C PRO A 43 16.84 -0.96 -9.67
N ILE A 44 17.91 -0.22 -9.35
CA ILE A 44 18.69 -0.29 -8.11
C ILE A 44 17.83 -0.01 -6.86
N ALA A 45 16.93 0.99 -6.88
CA ALA A 45 16.14 1.32 -5.70
C ALA A 45 15.05 0.26 -5.40
N TRP A 46 14.45 -0.31 -6.45
CA TRP A 46 13.51 -1.43 -6.28
C TRP A 46 14.22 -2.67 -5.71
N THR A 47 15.45 -2.93 -6.18
CA THR A 47 16.31 -3.99 -5.63
C THR A 47 16.70 -3.70 -4.17
N ILE A 48 17.11 -2.48 -3.82
CA ILE A 48 17.46 -2.11 -2.44
C ILE A 48 16.26 -2.32 -1.51
N ILE A 49 15.08 -1.84 -1.90
CA ILE A 49 13.87 -1.99 -1.10
C ILE A 49 13.46 -3.47 -0.98
N GLY A 50 13.61 -4.25 -2.06
CA GLY A 50 13.43 -5.70 -2.04
C GLY A 50 14.38 -6.40 -1.08
N THR A 51 15.68 -6.06 -1.12
CA THR A 51 16.68 -6.63 -0.22
C THR A 51 16.41 -6.28 1.24
N VAL A 52 16.01 -5.03 1.55
CA VAL A 52 15.64 -4.62 2.91
C VAL A 52 14.41 -5.39 3.40
N SER A 53 13.40 -5.60 2.55
CA SER A 53 12.22 -6.40 2.91
C SER A 53 12.56 -7.86 3.18
N VAL A 54 13.46 -8.46 2.39
CA VAL A 54 13.92 -9.84 2.60
C VAL A 54 14.71 -9.95 3.90
N VAL A 55 15.61 -9.00 4.16
CA VAL A 55 16.40 -8.97 5.40
C VAL A 55 15.49 -8.83 6.63
N LEU A 56 14.49 -7.95 6.58
CA LEU A 56 13.49 -7.81 7.66
C LEU A 56 12.64 -9.07 7.84
N LEU A 57 12.32 -9.78 6.77
CA LEU A 57 11.59 -11.05 6.83
C LEU A 57 12.42 -12.15 7.50
N VAL A 58 13.72 -12.23 7.17
CA VAL A 58 14.66 -13.16 7.81
C VAL A 58 14.80 -12.82 9.30
N PHE A 59 14.90 -11.55 9.66
CA PHE A 59 14.91 -11.10 11.06
C PHE A 59 13.63 -11.49 11.80
N LEU A 60 12.46 -11.36 11.14
CA LEU A 60 11.18 -11.77 11.73
C LEU A 60 11.12 -13.29 11.98
N LEU A 61 11.60 -14.10 11.03
CA LEU A 61 11.71 -15.56 11.21
C LEU A 61 12.67 -15.91 12.35
N ALA A 62 13.80 -15.21 12.48
CA ALA A 62 14.74 -15.41 13.59
C ALA A 62 14.09 -15.06 14.94
N SER A 63 13.38 -13.93 15.04
CA SER A 63 12.65 -13.55 16.26
C SER A 63 11.52 -14.53 16.61
N LEU A 64 10.82 -15.09 15.61
CA LEU A 64 9.80 -16.12 15.83
C LEU A 64 10.40 -17.46 16.27
N TYR A 65 11.56 -17.81 15.74
CA TYR A 65 12.29 -19.00 16.14
C TYR A 65 12.75 -18.91 17.60
N GLU A 66 13.33 -17.77 18.01
CA GLU A 66 13.71 -17.52 19.41
C GLU A 66 12.48 -17.58 20.34
N LEU A 67 11.33 -17.05 19.89
CA LEU A 67 10.10 -17.08 20.67
C LEU A 67 9.53 -18.50 20.82
N GLY A 68 9.60 -19.31 19.75
CA GLY A 68 9.19 -20.71 19.76
C GLY A 68 10.09 -21.57 20.64
N GLU A 69 11.41 -21.35 20.56
CA GLU A 69 12.39 -22.07 21.39
C GLU A 69 12.24 -21.70 22.87
N LEU A 70 12.02 -20.42 23.18
CA LEU A 70 11.78 -19.95 24.55
C LEU A 70 10.47 -20.52 25.14
N HIS A 71 9.43 -20.67 24.32
CA HIS A 71 8.18 -21.32 24.74
C HIS A 71 8.38 -22.82 25.05
N SER A 72 9.20 -23.51 24.25
CA SER A 72 9.51 -24.94 24.45
C SER A 72 10.36 -25.20 25.71
N HIS A 73 11.27 -24.28 26.05
CA HIS A 73 12.13 -24.36 27.25
C HIS A 73 11.46 -23.87 28.55
N THR A 74 10.23 -23.35 28.50
CA THR A 74 9.47 -22.92 29.68
C THR A 74 8.88 -24.07 30.50
N SER A 75 8.87 -25.30 29.98
CA SER A 75 8.35 -26.46 30.72
C SER A 75 9.37 -27.20 31.60
N ARG A 76 10.66 -26.80 31.65
CA ARG A 76 11.73 -27.69 32.18
C ARG A 76 12.53 -27.21 33.40
N GLU A 77 12.60 -25.92 33.74
CA GLU A 77 13.50 -25.46 34.83
C GLU A 77 12.87 -24.35 35.68
N GLY A 78 12.78 -24.58 36.99
CA GLY A 78 12.19 -23.69 37.99
C GLY A 78 13.22 -23.17 38.99
N GLY A 79 13.59 -21.89 38.85
CA GLY A 79 14.41 -21.15 39.80
C GLY A 79 13.97 -19.68 39.87
N GLU A 80 13.79 -19.15 41.08
CA GLU A 80 13.12 -17.85 41.34
C GLU A 80 13.95 -16.63 40.88
N LEU A 81 15.29 -16.72 40.94
CA LEU A 81 16.21 -15.70 40.42
C LEU A 81 16.29 -15.69 38.89
N ASP A 82 16.05 -16.84 38.26
CA ASP A 82 15.98 -16.98 36.81
C ASP A 82 14.66 -16.44 36.24
N ALA A 83 13.59 -16.41 37.04
CA ALA A 83 12.27 -15.94 36.61
C ALA A 83 12.25 -14.43 36.28
N LEU A 84 12.99 -13.60 37.03
CA LEU A 84 13.08 -12.16 36.77
C LEU A 84 13.91 -11.85 35.52
N HIS A 85 15.02 -12.56 35.33
CA HIS A 85 15.84 -12.43 34.13
C HIS A 85 15.11 -12.97 32.89
N ARG A 86 14.35 -14.07 33.05
CA ARG A 86 13.52 -14.68 32.02
C ARG A 86 12.32 -13.81 31.62
N ARG A 87 11.64 -13.14 32.55
CA ARG A 87 10.58 -12.17 32.18
C ARG A 87 11.14 -11.02 31.35
N HIS A 88 12.35 -10.55 31.65
CA HIS A 88 12.99 -9.47 30.89
C HIS A 88 13.40 -9.93 29.47
N SER A 89 13.89 -11.16 29.31
CA SER A 89 14.18 -11.72 28.00
C SER A 89 12.91 -12.03 27.18
N GLU A 90 11.85 -12.53 27.81
CA GLU A 90 10.55 -12.77 27.16
C GLU A 90 9.96 -11.45 26.64
N THR A 91 9.83 -10.44 27.50
CA THR A 91 9.26 -9.14 27.12
C THR A 91 10.05 -8.43 26.03
N SER A 92 11.38 -8.50 26.05
CA SER A 92 12.22 -7.94 24.99
C SER A 92 12.11 -8.72 23.67
N ALA A 93 11.99 -10.05 23.72
CA ALA A 93 11.75 -10.89 22.54
C ALA A 93 10.40 -10.56 21.88
N TRP A 94 9.31 -10.51 22.65
CA TRP A 94 7.98 -10.11 22.16
C TRP A 94 7.99 -8.70 21.54
N LEU A 95 8.65 -7.74 22.20
CA LEU A 95 8.73 -6.37 21.71
C LEU A 95 9.53 -6.31 20.39
N SER A 96 10.64 -7.04 20.30
CA SER A 96 11.43 -7.11 19.05
C SER A 96 10.66 -7.76 17.91
N ALA A 97 9.88 -8.82 18.17
CA ALA A 97 9.07 -9.50 17.17
C ALA A 97 7.92 -8.60 16.67
N VAL A 98 7.18 -7.96 17.58
CA VAL A 98 6.11 -7.02 17.22
C VAL A 98 6.68 -5.82 16.47
N LEU A 99 7.79 -5.25 16.92
CA LEU A 99 8.42 -4.10 16.28
C LEU A 99 8.96 -4.44 14.88
N THR A 100 9.56 -5.62 14.71
CA THR A 100 10.03 -6.09 13.39
C THR A 100 8.86 -6.31 12.44
N SER A 101 7.76 -6.91 12.92
CA SER A 101 6.54 -7.10 12.12
C SER A 101 5.89 -5.78 11.72
N ALA A 102 5.87 -4.80 12.63
CA ALA A 102 5.35 -3.46 12.38
C ALA A 102 6.20 -2.73 11.33
N ASN A 103 7.54 -2.80 11.41
CA ASN A 103 8.44 -2.25 10.40
C ASN A 103 8.24 -2.91 9.02
N LEU A 104 8.06 -4.23 8.98
CA LEU A 104 7.81 -4.96 7.74
C LEU A 104 6.49 -4.51 7.08
N LEU A 105 5.43 -4.38 7.87
CA LEU A 105 4.13 -3.90 7.40
C LEU A 105 4.24 -2.46 6.88
N LEU A 106 5.00 -1.60 7.57
CA LEU A 106 5.20 -0.22 7.17
C LEU A 106 5.94 -0.12 5.82
N VAL A 107 6.96 -0.94 5.59
CA VAL A 107 7.64 -1.05 4.29
C VAL A 107 6.67 -1.47 3.19
N PHE A 108 5.81 -2.45 3.44
CA PHE A 108 4.81 -2.90 2.46
C PHE A 108 3.79 -1.80 2.11
N VAL A 109 3.30 -1.11 3.12
CA VAL A 109 2.37 0.03 2.95
C VAL A 109 3.05 1.14 2.13
N LEU A 110 4.29 1.49 2.46
CA LEU A 110 5.10 2.45 1.71
C LEU A 110 5.29 2.05 0.24
N GLN A 111 5.52 0.76 -0.05
CA GLN A 111 5.63 0.27 -1.43
C GLN A 111 4.34 0.51 -2.23
N LYS A 112 3.19 0.18 -1.64
CA LYS A 112 1.89 0.36 -2.30
C LYS A 112 1.58 1.84 -2.50
N LEU A 113 1.81 2.67 -1.49
CA LEU A 113 1.66 4.12 -1.58
C LEU A 113 2.56 4.72 -2.68
N ALA A 114 3.85 4.37 -2.70
CA ALA A 114 4.79 4.89 -3.69
C ALA A 114 4.39 4.50 -5.12
N SER A 115 3.96 3.24 -5.35
CA SER A 115 3.49 2.79 -6.66
C SER A 115 2.26 3.58 -7.14
N VAL A 116 1.25 3.72 -6.28
CA VAL A 116 0.00 4.44 -6.61
C VAL A 116 0.24 5.93 -6.86
N LEU A 117 1.15 6.54 -6.09
CA LEU A 117 1.50 7.95 -6.27
C LEU A 117 2.21 8.17 -7.62
N SER A 118 3.12 7.27 -7.99
CA SER A 118 3.83 7.31 -9.27
C SER A 118 2.88 7.17 -10.47
N ASP A 119 1.93 6.25 -10.40
CA ASP A 119 0.92 6.06 -11.44
C ASP A 119 0.04 7.32 -11.61
N ARG A 120 -0.36 7.94 -10.51
CA ARG A 120 -1.14 9.19 -10.54
C ARG A 120 -0.36 10.35 -11.13
N GLU A 121 0.93 10.45 -10.85
CA GLU A 121 1.78 11.49 -11.45
C GLU A 121 1.99 11.30 -12.94
N GLN A 122 2.25 10.07 -13.40
CA GLN A 122 2.44 9.76 -14.81
C GLN A 122 1.20 10.15 -15.62
N MET A 123 0.01 9.84 -15.11
CA MET A 123 -1.27 10.23 -15.73
C MET A 123 -1.49 11.75 -15.73
N ARG A 124 -1.10 12.44 -14.66
CA ARG A 124 -1.24 13.91 -14.58
C ARG A 124 -0.29 14.63 -15.55
N VAL A 125 0.93 14.12 -15.72
CA VAL A 125 1.91 14.67 -16.68
C VAL A 125 1.47 14.40 -18.12
N SER A 126 0.97 13.19 -18.43
CA SER A 126 0.48 12.88 -19.77
C SER A 126 -0.73 13.73 -20.15
N GLN A 127 -1.68 13.94 -19.23
CA GLN A 127 -2.80 14.87 -19.45
C GLN A 127 -2.31 16.31 -19.68
N GLY A 128 -1.31 16.78 -18.92
CA GLY A 128 -0.74 18.11 -19.10
C GLY A 128 -0.03 18.28 -20.46
N ALA A 129 0.66 17.24 -20.93
CA ALA A 129 1.29 17.23 -22.26
C ALA A 129 0.23 17.21 -23.38
N LEU A 130 -0.82 16.40 -23.24
CA LEU A 130 -1.94 16.34 -24.18
C LEU A 130 -2.67 17.68 -24.28
N LEU A 131 -2.94 18.35 -23.14
CA LEU A 131 -3.57 19.67 -23.14
C LEU A 131 -2.71 20.72 -23.86
N LYS A 132 -1.37 20.68 -23.67
CA LYS A 132 -0.45 21.57 -24.40
C LYS A 132 -0.44 21.30 -25.90
N GLN A 133 -0.50 20.03 -26.31
CA GLN A 133 -0.60 19.66 -27.72
C GLN A 133 -1.92 20.15 -28.33
N VAL A 134 -3.04 19.94 -27.65
CA VAL A 134 -4.36 20.41 -28.10
C VAL A 134 -4.41 21.93 -28.19
N GLN A 135 -3.84 22.65 -27.22
CA GLN A 135 -3.72 24.11 -27.26
C GLN A 135 -2.82 24.60 -28.41
N GLY A 136 -1.70 23.91 -28.66
CA GLY A 136 -0.83 24.19 -29.79
C GLY A 136 -1.54 24.03 -31.14
N LEU A 137 -2.26 22.91 -31.31
CA LEU A 137 -3.08 22.68 -32.51
C LEU A 137 -4.20 23.70 -32.67
N HIS A 138 -4.86 24.10 -31.58
CA HIS A 138 -5.91 25.12 -31.63
C HIS A 138 -5.36 26.50 -32.02
N ALA A 139 -4.19 26.88 -31.49
CA ALA A 139 -3.53 28.13 -31.85
C ALA A 139 -3.06 28.16 -33.31
N GLU A 140 -2.57 27.04 -33.85
CA GLU A 140 -2.25 26.92 -35.27
C GLU A 140 -3.50 26.96 -36.16
N TYR A 141 -4.57 26.25 -35.75
CA TYR A 141 -5.86 26.30 -36.46
C TYR A 141 -6.42 27.73 -36.52
N GLU A 142 -6.35 28.48 -35.44
CA GLU A 142 -6.82 29.86 -35.38
C GLU A 142 -5.97 30.80 -36.26
N ARG A 143 -4.65 30.60 -36.32
CA ARG A 143 -3.77 31.32 -37.25
C ARG A 143 -4.10 31.03 -38.72
N LEU A 144 -4.22 29.77 -39.10
CA LEU A 144 -4.56 29.34 -40.47
C LEU A 144 -5.94 29.83 -40.89
N ARG A 145 -6.91 29.85 -39.96
CA ARG A 145 -8.25 30.40 -40.21
C ARG A 145 -8.18 31.90 -40.52
N LEU A 146 -7.46 32.68 -39.70
CA LEU A 146 -7.29 34.12 -39.89
C LEU A 146 -6.54 34.44 -41.18
N GLU A 147 -5.55 33.63 -41.55
CA GLU A 147 -4.81 33.76 -42.81
C GLU A 147 -5.71 33.43 -44.02
N SER A 148 -6.60 32.45 -43.91
CA SER A 148 -7.58 32.12 -44.96
C SER A 148 -8.68 33.19 -45.14
N ASP A 149 -9.13 33.84 -44.05
CA ASP A 149 -10.08 34.95 -44.11
C ASP A 149 -9.43 36.23 -44.69
N GLY A 150 -8.12 36.43 -44.46
CA GLY A 150 -7.33 37.51 -45.06
C GLY A 150 -6.95 37.27 -46.54
N ALA A 151 -6.81 36.01 -46.97
CA ALA A 151 -6.41 35.61 -48.31
C ALA A 151 -7.58 35.46 -49.32
N SER A 152 -8.79 35.97 -49.00
CA SER A 152 -9.96 35.85 -49.88
C SER A 152 -9.88 36.63 -51.20
N LYS A 153 -8.73 37.23 -51.54
CA LYS A 153 -8.51 37.92 -52.83
C LYS A 153 -7.46 37.33 -53.78
N GLY A 154 -6.77 36.22 -53.48
CA GLY A 154 -5.96 35.61 -54.53
C GLY A 154 -5.07 34.46 -54.12
N SER A 155 -5.47 33.24 -54.50
CA SER A 155 -4.64 32.11 -54.93
C SER A 155 -5.26 30.80 -54.46
N LYS A 156 -5.87 30.06 -55.39
CA LYS A 156 -6.81 28.97 -55.13
C LYS A 156 -6.21 27.56 -55.21
N SER A 157 -4.88 27.37 -55.08
CA SER A 157 -4.30 26.03 -55.31
C SER A 157 -3.53 25.40 -54.14
N THR A 158 -2.93 26.16 -53.21
CA THR A 158 -2.10 25.61 -52.12
C THR A 158 -2.86 25.34 -50.82
N GLY A 159 -3.84 26.18 -50.46
CA GLY A 159 -4.57 26.06 -49.18
C GLY A 159 -5.49 24.84 -49.07
N ASN A 160 -5.88 24.23 -50.20
CA ASN A 160 -6.81 23.10 -50.20
C ASN A 160 -6.15 21.80 -49.68
N SER A 161 -4.83 21.66 -49.83
CA SER A 161 -4.03 20.54 -49.34
C SER A 161 -3.85 20.59 -47.82
N GLU A 162 -3.48 21.75 -47.29
CA GLU A 162 -3.27 21.95 -45.85
C GLU A 162 -4.59 21.87 -45.07
N LEU A 163 -5.68 22.42 -45.62
CA LEU A 163 -7.03 22.26 -45.06
C LEU A 163 -7.48 20.80 -45.03
N ALA A 164 -7.12 20.00 -46.04
CA ALA A 164 -7.43 18.57 -46.05
C ALA A 164 -6.64 17.80 -44.97
N ALA A 165 -5.35 18.09 -44.83
CA ALA A 165 -4.50 17.49 -43.79
C ALA A 165 -4.96 17.85 -42.37
N LEU A 166 -5.38 19.10 -42.16
CA LEU A 166 -5.90 19.59 -40.87
C LEU A 166 -7.26 18.96 -40.53
N ARG A 167 -8.10 18.71 -41.54
CA ARG A 167 -9.38 18.02 -41.36
C ARG A 167 -9.17 16.55 -40.98
N GLU A 168 -8.16 15.91 -41.57
CA GLU A 168 -7.78 14.54 -41.23
C GLU A 168 -7.18 14.44 -39.82
N SER A 169 -6.38 15.42 -39.39
CA SER A 169 -5.84 15.46 -38.03
C SER A 169 -6.92 15.74 -36.98
N LEU A 170 -7.90 16.61 -37.28
CA LEU A 170 -9.10 16.81 -36.45
C LEU A 170 -9.92 15.52 -36.32
N GLN A 171 -10.13 14.81 -37.43
CA GLN A 171 -10.86 13.55 -37.40
C GLN A 171 -10.13 12.46 -36.61
N LYS A 172 -8.79 12.42 -36.66
CA LYS A 172 -7.96 11.55 -35.82
C LYS A 172 -8.04 11.94 -34.34
N ALA A 173 -8.01 13.23 -34.04
CA ALA A 173 -8.14 13.73 -32.67
C ALA A 173 -9.53 13.43 -32.08
N GLU A 174 -10.58 13.54 -32.88
CA GLU A 174 -11.95 13.24 -32.46
C GLU A 174 -12.17 11.74 -32.22
N LYS A 175 -11.60 10.88 -33.07
CA LYS A 175 -11.55 9.42 -32.83
C LYS A 175 -10.79 9.08 -31.55
N SER A 176 -9.62 9.68 -31.34
CA SER A 176 -8.82 9.49 -30.13
C SER A 176 -9.58 9.92 -28.86
N LYS A 177 -10.34 11.02 -28.95
CA LYS A 177 -11.23 11.45 -27.87
C LYS A 177 -12.32 10.43 -27.59
N GLN A 178 -13.00 9.91 -28.61
CA GLN A 178 -14.03 8.88 -28.43
C GLN A 178 -13.45 7.58 -27.84
N ASP A 179 -12.29 7.13 -28.30
CA ASP A 179 -11.62 5.95 -27.76
C ASP A 179 -11.24 6.16 -26.28
N MET A 180 -10.79 7.35 -25.93
CA MET A 180 -10.45 7.69 -24.55
C MET A 180 -11.69 7.80 -23.65
N GLU A 181 -12.80 8.35 -24.16
CA GLU A 181 -14.10 8.34 -23.46
C GLU A 181 -14.61 6.91 -23.24
N ALA A 182 -14.46 6.02 -24.22
CA ALA A 182 -14.80 4.61 -24.09
C ALA A 182 -13.93 3.90 -23.03
N GLN A 183 -12.62 4.15 -23.02
CA GLN A 183 -11.71 3.63 -21.99
C GLN A 183 -12.07 4.14 -20.59
N VAL A 184 -12.42 5.42 -20.45
CA VAL A 184 -12.86 5.99 -19.17
C VAL A 184 -14.15 5.32 -18.70
N GLN A 185 -15.12 5.11 -19.59
CA GLN A 185 -16.35 4.39 -19.22
C GLN A 185 -16.08 2.94 -18.81
N GLN A 186 -15.18 2.24 -19.51
CA GLN A 186 -14.78 0.89 -19.15
C GLN A 186 -14.07 0.85 -17.78
N ALA A 187 -13.16 1.80 -17.51
CA ALA A 187 -12.49 1.93 -16.23
C ALA A 187 -13.49 2.22 -15.08
N ILE A 188 -14.52 3.06 -15.32
CA ILE A 188 -15.57 3.31 -14.33
C ILE A 188 -16.37 2.04 -14.03
N LYS A 189 -16.71 1.23 -15.05
CA LYS A 189 -17.40 -0.06 -14.86
C LYS A 189 -16.55 -1.04 -14.05
N LEU A 190 -15.26 -1.16 -14.36
CA LEU A 190 -14.32 -1.99 -13.60
C LEU A 190 -14.21 -1.51 -12.16
N ARG A 191 -14.11 -0.19 -11.93
CA ARG A 191 -14.05 0.40 -10.59
C ARG A 191 -15.29 0.08 -9.78
N ARG A 192 -16.48 0.25 -10.35
CA ARG A 192 -17.76 -0.09 -9.68
C ARG A 192 -17.83 -1.59 -9.33
N THR A 193 -17.36 -2.44 -10.22
CA THR A 193 -17.32 -3.89 -9.97
C THR A 193 -16.35 -4.21 -8.82
N ALA A 194 -15.17 -3.60 -8.81
CA ALA A 194 -14.20 -3.74 -7.73
C ALA A 194 -14.74 -3.21 -6.40
N GLU A 195 -15.41 -2.05 -6.38
CA GLU A 195 -16.07 -1.48 -5.21
C GLU A 195 -17.15 -2.43 -4.67
N SER A 196 -17.98 -3.01 -5.54
CA SER A 196 -18.98 -4.02 -5.14
C SER A 196 -18.35 -5.28 -4.55
N ASN A 197 -17.23 -5.74 -5.11
CA ASN A 197 -16.51 -6.91 -4.59
C ASN A 197 -15.91 -6.62 -3.20
N VAL A 198 -15.38 -5.42 -2.99
CA VAL A 198 -14.87 -4.99 -1.67
C VAL A 198 -15.99 -4.94 -0.65
N GLU A 199 -17.16 -4.38 -0.99
CA GLU A 199 -18.30 -4.34 -0.07
C GLU A 199 -18.82 -5.75 0.23
N ALA A 200 -18.85 -6.65 -0.76
CA ALA A 200 -19.20 -8.05 -0.56
C ALA A 200 -18.21 -8.78 0.37
N LEU A 201 -16.91 -8.59 0.17
CA LEU A 201 -15.88 -9.14 1.05
C LEU A 201 -15.99 -8.59 2.46
N LYS A 202 -16.22 -7.29 2.61
CA LYS A 202 -16.43 -6.65 3.92
C LYS A 202 -17.64 -7.24 4.66
N SER A 203 -18.73 -7.50 3.94
CA SER A 203 -19.91 -8.18 4.49
C SER A 203 -19.59 -9.61 4.92
N GLN A 204 -18.84 -10.36 4.10
CA GLN A 204 -18.39 -11.71 4.45
C GLN A 204 -17.49 -11.72 5.70
N THR A 205 -16.54 -10.80 5.81
CA THR A 205 -15.67 -10.70 6.99
C THR A 205 -16.45 -10.41 8.26
N LYS A 206 -17.43 -9.49 8.20
CA LYS A 206 -18.34 -9.24 9.33
C LYS A 206 -19.16 -10.48 9.70
N GLY A 207 -19.59 -11.26 8.72
CA GLY A 207 -20.27 -12.53 8.97
C GLY A 207 -19.38 -13.53 9.71
N LEU A 208 -18.12 -13.66 9.29
CA LEU A 208 -17.13 -14.52 9.96
C LEU A 208 -16.81 -14.07 11.39
N GLU A 209 -16.72 -12.76 11.63
CA GLU A 209 -16.52 -12.20 12.97
C GLU A 209 -17.67 -12.59 13.92
N ASN A 210 -18.92 -12.46 13.47
CA ASN A 210 -20.08 -12.86 14.26
C ASN A 210 -20.10 -14.37 14.56
N GLU A 211 -19.74 -15.21 13.59
CA GLU A 211 -19.63 -16.66 13.80
C GLU A 211 -18.50 -16.99 14.78
N TYR A 212 -17.38 -16.28 14.69
CA TYR A 212 -16.26 -16.42 15.63
C TYR A 212 -16.68 -16.08 17.07
N ASP A 213 -17.41 -14.98 17.27
CA ASP A 213 -17.94 -14.59 18.58
C ASP A 213 -18.95 -15.62 19.12
N ARG A 214 -19.81 -16.17 18.25
CA ARG A 214 -20.74 -17.24 18.65
C ARG A 214 -19.99 -18.50 19.08
N LEU A 215 -18.99 -18.93 18.32
CA LEU A 215 -18.13 -20.07 18.63
C LEU A 215 -17.36 -19.86 19.94
N LEU A 216 -16.89 -18.64 20.20
CA LEU A 216 -16.22 -18.30 21.45
C LEU A 216 -17.19 -18.45 22.65
N SER A 217 -18.41 -17.93 22.50
CA SER A 217 -19.47 -18.04 23.51
C SER A 217 -19.86 -19.51 23.76
N GLU A 218 -20.02 -20.31 22.70
CA GLU A 218 -20.29 -21.74 22.80
C GLU A 218 -19.13 -22.46 23.51
N ASN A 219 -17.88 -22.15 23.18
CA ASN A 219 -16.69 -22.74 23.83
C ASN A 219 -16.65 -22.42 25.33
N ASP A 220 -16.93 -21.17 25.72
CA ASP A 220 -17.00 -20.76 27.12
C ASP A 220 -18.15 -21.45 27.85
N SER A 221 -19.30 -21.62 27.21
CA SER A 221 -20.43 -22.35 27.77
C SER A 221 -20.09 -23.83 28.01
N LEU A 222 -19.39 -24.46 27.05
CA LEU A 222 -18.95 -25.86 27.15
C LEU A 222 -17.91 -26.03 28.26
N LYS A 223 -16.94 -25.11 28.38
CA LYS A 223 -15.96 -25.10 29.48
C LYS A 223 -16.64 -24.98 30.84
N ARG A 224 -17.66 -24.13 30.98
CA ARG A 224 -18.45 -24.01 32.23
C ARG A 224 -19.20 -25.30 32.54
N ARG A 225 -19.81 -25.95 31.54
CA ARG A 225 -20.50 -27.24 31.71
C ARG A 225 -19.53 -28.35 32.12
N LEU A 226 -18.35 -28.41 31.49
CA LEU A 226 -17.27 -29.34 31.86
C LEU A 226 -16.80 -29.14 33.30
N ALA A 227 -16.60 -27.89 33.72
CA ALA A 227 -16.21 -27.55 35.09
C ALA A 227 -17.28 -27.93 36.14
N GLN A 228 -18.56 -27.94 35.74
CA GLN A 228 -19.67 -28.39 36.60
C GLN A 228 -19.79 -29.91 36.68
N LEU A 229 -19.53 -30.62 35.57
CA LEU A 229 -19.59 -32.09 35.54
C LEU A 229 -18.39 -32.75 36.21
N ASP A 230 -17.22 -32.11 36.20
CA ASP A 230 -15.98 -32.70 36.68
C ASP A 230 -15.21 -31.76 37.64
N PRO A 231 -15.61 -31.68 38.92
CA PRO A 231 -14.96 -30.80 39.90
C PRO A 231 -13.49 -31.18 40.19
N SER A 232 -13.02 -32.36 39.76
CA SER A 232 -11.61 -32.75 39.89
C SER A 232 -10.69 -31.99 38.92
N PHE A 233 -11.20 -31.46 37.80
CA PHE A 233 -10.43 -30.63 36.87
C PHE A 233 -10.25 -29.19 37.40
N ALA A 234 -11.22 -28.65 38.13
CA ALA A 234 -11.11 -27.33 38.77
C ALA A 234 -10.02 -27.31 39.85
N ALA A 235 -9.84 -28.41 40.58
CA ALA A 235 -8.78 -28.56 41.59
C ALA A 235 -7.38 -28.72 40.98
N SER A 236 -7.26 -29.19 39.72
CA SER A 236 -5.95 -29.38 39.06
C SER A 236 -5.34 -28.07 38.53
N GLY A 237 -6.14 -27.02 38.31
CA GLY A 237 -5.64 -25.69 37.93
C GLY A 237 -5.07 -24.88 39.09
N SER A 238 -5.50 -25.17 40.33
CA SER A 238 -5.11 -24.40 41.52
C SER A 238 -3.89 -24.96 42.26
N LYS A 239 -3.37 -26.13 41.88
CA LYS A 239 -2.25 -26.81 42.58
C LYS A 239 -0.89 -26.66 41.91
N LYS A 240 -0.79 -25.86 40.83
CA LYS A 240 0.48 -25.61 40.10
C LYS A 240 1.09 -24.23 40.43
N GLY A 241 0.82 -23.70 41.62
CA GLY A 241 1.23 -22.36 42.07
C GLY A 241 1.42 -22.22 43.59
N MET A 242 1.78 -23.31 44.28
CA MET A 242 2.37 -23.27 45.63
C MET A 242 3.64 -24.11 45.62
#